data_AF-A0A9D4K3C6-F1
#
_entry.id   AF-A0A9D4K3C6-F1
#
_cell.length_a   1.000
_cell.length_b   1.000
_cell.length_c   1.000
_cell.angle_alpha   90.00
_cell.angle_beta   90.00
_cell.angle_gamma   90.00
#
_symmetry.space_group_name_H-M   'P 1'
#
loop_
_entity.id
_entity.type
_entity.pdbx_description
1 polymer ?
#
loop_
_entity_poly.entity_id
_entity_poly.type
_entity_poly.pdbx_seq_one_letter_code
_entity_poly.pdbx_strand_id
1 'polypeptide(L)'
;MLQEEFTSMNKEVQKSARTDKRVFYDTLATEAEQTDEKRDISTLYKITRTLSTKKSNQIKPVKDSEGHSIILRRKTRDIDEPNILRTF
;
A
#
# COMPACT_ATOMS: atom_id res chain seq x y z
N MET A 1 -10.65 12.23 25.40
CA MET A 1 -9.30 12.15 26.03
C MET A 1 -8.52 10.93 25.52
N LEU A 2 -8.66 9.72 26.07
CA LEU A 2 -7.77 8.58 25.70
C LEU A 2 -7.83 8.19 24.21
N GLN A 3 -9.03 8.21 23.61
CA GLN A 3 -9.21 7.83 22.22
C GLN A 3 -8.63 8.86 21.25
N GLU A 4 -8.71 10.15 21.57
CA GLU A 4 -8.19 11.23 20.72
C GLU A 4 -6.66 11.24 20.73
N GLU A 5 -6.05 11.09 21.91
CA GLU A 5 -4.60 10.98 22.08
C GLU A 5 -4.04 9.78 21.32
N PHE A 6 -4.68 8.61 21.45
CA PHE A 6 -4.31 7.42 20.69
C PHE A 6 -4.41 7.63 19.18
N THR A 7 -5.47 8.30 18.69
CA THR A 7 -5.59 8.60 17.25
C THR A 7 -4.51 9.58 16.78
N SER A 8 -4.10 10.53 17.62
CA SER A 8 -3.03 11.48 17.31
C SER A 8 -1.69 10.77 17.20
N MET A 9 -1.32 9.98 18.21
CA MET A 9 -0.09 9.18 18.20
C MET A 9 -0.06 8.19 17.04
N ASN A 10 -1.17 7.51 16.74
CA ASN A 10 -1.23 6.59 15.61
C ASN A 10 -1.02 7.31 14.26
N LYS A 11 -1.57 8.53 14.09
CA LYS A 11 -1.31 9.35 12.90
C LYS A 11 0.17 9.71 12.79
N GLU A 12 0.80 10.08 13.89
CA GLU A 12 2.22 10.43 13.94
C GLU A 12 3.12 9.24 13.59
N VAL A 13 2.87 8.07 14.20
CA VAL A 13 3.58 6.82 13.89
C VAL A 13 3.40 6.42 12.42
N GLN A 14 2.18 6.55 11.88
CA GLN A 14 1.97 6.28 10.46
C GLN A 14 2.71 7.27 9.56
N LYS A 15 2.82 8.54 9.97
CA LYS A 15 3.56 9.55 9.23
C LYS A 15 5.06 9.26 9.24
N SER A 16 5.64 8.95 10.40
CA SER A 16 7.07 8.59 10.49
C SER A 16 7.37 7.33 9.68
N ALA A 17 6.57 6.26 9.81
CA ALA A 17 6.76 5.04 9.04
C ALA A 17 6.69 5.26 7.51
N ARG A 18 5.85 6.19 7.04
CA ARG A 18 5.80 6.59 5.62
C ARG A 18 7.06 7.35 5.21
N THR A 19 7.54 8.25 6.06
CA THR A 19 8.78 9.02 5.84
C THR A 19 9.99 8.09 5.80
N ASP A 20 10.15 7.20 6.78
CA ASP A 20 11.26 6.25 6.85
C ASP A 20 11.31 5.36 5.62
N LYS A 21 10.14 4.86 5.19
CA LYS A 21 10.02 4.11 3.94
C LYS A 21 10.48 4.92 2.74
N ARG A 22 10.08 6.20 2.65
CA ARG A 22 10.51 7.08 1.55
C ARG A 22 12.02 7.28 1.56
N VAL A 23 12.60 7.59 2.71
CA VAL A 23 14.05 7.74 2.88
C VAL A 23 14.79 6.48 2.44
N PHE A 24 14.31 5.29 2.83
CA PHE A 24 14.90 4.04 2.39
C PHE A 24 14.94 3.90 0.86
N TYR A 25 13.83 4.19 0.17
CA TYR A 25 13.80 4.13 -1.30
C TYR A 25 14.65 5.21 -1.95
N ASP A 26 14.68 6.43 -1.40
CA ASP A 26 15.53 7.52 -1.90
C ASP A 26 17.01 7.14 -1.76
N THR A 27 17.43 6.55 -0.63
CA THR A 27 18.81 6.08 -0.43
C THR A 27 19.20 4.97 -1.41
N LEU A 28 18.31 4.01 -1.66
CA LEU A 28 18.54 2.95 -2.65
C LEU A 28 18.67 3.52 -4.07
N ALA A 29 17.90 4.56 -4.40
CA ALA A 29 18.01 5.22 -5.71
C ALA A 29 19.36 5.91 -5.87
N THR A 30 19.82 6.64 -4.84
CA THR A 30 21.15 7.28 -4.86
C THR A 30 22.29 6.26 -4.94
N GLU A 31 22.14 5.10 -4.28
CA GLU A 31 23.12 4.01 -4.37
C GLU A 31 23.16 3.41 -5.78
N ALA A 32 22.00 3.24 -6.43
CA ALA A 32 21.94 2.76 -7.81
C ALA A 32 22.72 3.67 -8.78
N GLU A 33 22.55 5.00 -8.66
CA GLU A 33 23.26 5.99 -9.48
C GLU A 33 24.78 5.89 -9.30
N GLN A 34 25.26 5.83 -8.06
CA GLN A 34 26.69 5.68 -7.76
C GLN A 34 27.28 4.34 -8.23
N THR A 35 26.44 3.30 -8.28
CA THR A 35 26.86 1.95 -8.69
C THR A 35 27.02 1.86 -10.21
N ASP A 36 26.16 2.55 -10.96
CA ASP A 36 26.26 2.65 -12.41
C ASP A 36 27.58 3.30 -12.83
N GLU A 37 27.99 4.37 -12.15
CA GLU A 37 29.29 5.03 -12.35
C GLU A 37 30.48 4.07 -12.15
N LYS A 38 30.38 3.18 -11.15
CA LYS A 38 31.41 2.19 -10.83
C LYS A 38 31.37 0.95 -11.73
N ARG A 39 30.40 0.86 -12.66
CA ARG A 39 30.15 -0.29 -13.55
C ARG A 39 29.96 -1.63 -12.82
N ASP A 40 29.48 -1.60 -11.57
CA ASP A 40 29.15 -2.82 -10.84
C ASP A 40 27.71 -3.28 -11.16
N ILE A 41 27.61 -4.06 -12.24
CA ILE A 41 26.34 -4.52 -12.80
C ILE A 41 25.58 -5.44 -11.82
N SER A 42 26.30 -6.20 -10.97
CA SER A 42 25.72 -7.18 -10.06
C SER A 42 24.93 -6.50 -8.94
N THR A 43 25.50 -5.46 -8.35
CA THR A 43 24.85 -4.66 -7.30
C THR A 43 23.75 -3.78 -7.88
N LEU A 44 23.96 -3.16 -9.05
CA LEU A 44 22.94 -2.41 -9.77
C LEU A 44 21.67 -3.26 -9.98
N TYR A 45 21.81 -4.49 -10.48
CA TYR A 45 20.68 -5.41 -10.67
C TYR A 45 19.91 -5.68 -9.36
N LYS A 46 20.60 -5.94 -8.25
CA LYS A 46 19.98 -6.22 -6.95
C LYS A 46 19.19 -5.01 -6.44
N ILE A 47 19.74 -3.81 -6.57
CA ILE A 47 19.10 -2.56 -6.15
C ILE A 47 17.87 -2.30 -7.03
N THR A 48 18.01 -2.34 -8.37
CA THR A 48 16.89 -2.15 -9.30
C THR A 48 15.80 -3.20 -9.09
N ARG A 49 16.15 -4.45 -8.76
CA ARG A 49 15.17 -5.48 -8.43
C ARG A 49 14.39 -5.14 -7.15
N THR A 50 15.07 -4.62 -6.14
CA THR A 50 14.43 -4.16 -4.90
C THR A 50 13.50 -2.97 -5.14
N LEU A 51 13.92 -2.00 -5.96
CA LEU A 51 13.12 -0.82 -6.35
C LEU A 51 11.90 -1.20 -7.21
N SER A 52 12.08 -2.11 -8.17
CA SER A 52 11.03 -2.54 -9.11
C SER A 52 10.06 -3.56 -8.54
N THR A 53 10.34 -4.12 -7.35
CA THR A 53 9.47 -5.10 -6.70
C THR A 53 8.12 -4.44 -6.37
N LYS A 54 7.14 -4.62 -7.26
CA LYS A 54 5.74 -4.34 -6.98
C LYS A 54 5.30 -5.31 -5.90
N LYS A 55 5.00 -4.79 -4.69
CA LYS A 55 4.28 -5.58 -3.69
C LYS A 55 2.91 -5.91 -4.28
N SER A 56 2.73 -7.17 -4.68
CA SER A 56 1.41 -7.68 -5.06
C SER A 56 0.55 -7.63 -3.79
N ASN A 57 -0.17 -6.53 -3.61
CA ASN A 57 -1.22 -6.42 -2.60
C ASN A 57 -2.44 -7.23 -3.09
N GLN A 58 -2.22 -8.50 -3.43
CA GLN A 58 -3.34 -9.40 -3.61
C GLN A 58 -3.74 -9.86 -2.22
N ILE A 59 -4.65 -9.10 -1.60
CA ILE A 59 -5.44 -9.60 -0.48
C ILE A 59 -6.28 -10.73 -1.07
N LYS A 60 -5.75 -11.96 -1.06
CA LYS A 60 -6.57 -13.13 -1.36
C LYS A 60 -7.62 -13.20 -0.25
N PRO A 61 -8.92 -13.13 -0.57
CA PRO A 61 -9.94 -13.26 0.45
C PRO A 61 -9.77 -14.63 1.10
N VAL A 62 -9.70 -14.66 2.43
CA VAL A 62 -9.74 -15.92 3.18
C VAL A 62 -11.14 -16.48 2.98
N LYS A 63 -11.23 -17.66 2.40
CA LYS A 63 -12.50 -18.35 2.12
C LYS A 63 -12.74 -19.43 3.17
N ASP A 64 -13.99 -19.66 3.54
CA ASP A 64 -14.40 -20.87 4.25
C ASP A 64 -14.43 -22.08 3.28
N SER A 65 -14.55 -23.30 3.80
CA SER A 65 -14.82 -24.54 3.07
C SER A 65 -15.90 -24.45 1.97
N GLU A 66 -16.93 -23.62 2.15
CA GLU A 66 -17.99 -23.40 1.15
C GLU A 66 -17.65 -22.30 0.12
N GLY A 67 -16.46 -21.69 0.23
CA GLY A 67 -15.97 -20.68 -0.70
C GLY A 67 -16.38 -19.24 -0.37
N HIS A 68 -17.11 -19.02 0.73
CA HIS A 68 -17.51 -17.69 1.19
C HIS A 68 -16.34 -16.92 1.81
N SER A 69 -16.22 -15.63 1.49
CA SER A 69 -15.14 -14.79 2.02
C SER A 69 -15.41 -14.41 3.48
N ILE A 70 -14.49 -14.76 4.38
CA ILE A 70 -14.62 -14.54 5.84
C ILE A 70 -14.36 -13.08 6.23
N ILE A 71 -13.57 -12.34 5.42
CA ILE A 71 -13.26 -10.94 5.70
C ILE A 71 -14.38 -10.05 5.14
N LEU A 72 -15.11 -9.39 6.03
CA LEU A 72 -16.14 -8.40 5.71
C LEU A 72 -15.54 -7.30 4.80
N ARG A 73 -15.89 -7.29 3.52
CA ARG A 73 -15.70 -6.09 2.69
C ARG A 73 -16.50 -4.98 3.33
N ARG A 74 -15.92 -3.78 3.50
CA ARG A 74 -16.73 -2.56 3.63
C ARG A 74 -17.65 -2.55 2.41
N LYS A 75 -18.94 -2.79 2.64
CA LYS A 75 -19.98 -2.58 1.63
C LYS A 75 -19.87 -1.10 1.27
N THR A 76 -19.24 -0.77 0.15
CA THR A 76 -19.55 0.50 -0.52
C THR A 76 -21.04 0.43 -0.73
N ARG A 77 -21.77 1.37 -0.13
CA ARG A 77 -23.22 1.49 -0.31
C ARG A 77 -23.45 1.50 -1.82
N ASP A 78 -23.98 0.40 -2.34
CA ASP A 78 -24.67 0.42 -3.61
C ASP A 78 -25.69 1.53 -3.44
N ILE A 79 -25.48 2.62 -4.16
CA ILE A 79 -26.40 3.74 -4.20
C ILE A 79 -27.58 3.19 -5.00
N ASP A 80 -28.51 2.55 -4.32
CA ASP A 80 -29.87 2.37 -4.78
C ASP A 80 -30.51 3.76 -4.78
N GLU A 81 -30.16 4.61 -5.76
CA GLU A 81 -30.96 5.79 -6.04
C GLU A 81 -32.33 5.29 -6.49
N PRO A 82 -33.42 5.67 -5.81
CA PRO A 82 -34.74 5.36 -6.31
C PRO A 82 -34.88 6.05 -7.67
N ASN A 83 -35.21 5.26 -8.70
CA ASN A 83 -35.51 5.76 -10.03
C ASN A 83 -36.83 6.53 -9.98
N ILE A 84 -36.79 7.80 -9.59
CA ILE A 84 -37.94 8.70 -9.56
C ILE A 84 -38.04 9.47 -10.88
N LEU A 85 -37.92 8.85 -12.06
CA LEU A 85 -38.42 9.43 -13.32
C LEU A 85 -38.74 8.34 -14.36
N ARG A 86 -39.81 7.58 -14.12
CA ARG A 86 -40.52 6.89 -15.21
C ARG A 86 -42.02 7.17 -15.12
N THR A 87 -42.39 8.37 -15.56
CA THR A 87 -43.75 8.69 -16.00
C THR A 87 -43.66 9.60 -17.22
N PHE A 88 -44.28 9.11 -18.30
CA PHE A 88 -44.39 9.61 -19.67
C PHE A 88 -43.20 9.32 -20.59
#